data_AF-A0A0S6TYT3-F1
#
_entry.id   AF-A0A0S6TYT3-F1
#
_cell.length_a   1.000
_cell.length_b   1.000
_cell.length_c   1.000
_cell.angle_alpha   90.00
_cell.angle_beta   90.00
_cell.angle_gamma   90.00
#
_symmetry.space_group_name_H-M   'P 1'
#
loop_
_entity.id
_entity.type
_entity.pdbx_description
1 polymer ?
#
loop_
_entity_poly.entity_id
_entity_poly.type
_entity_poly.pdbx_seq_one_letter_code
_entity_poly.pdbx_strand_id
1 'polypeptide(L)'
;MKVKSNLNQLIFIGFLVMFSSQIYIKLFVNHFNISFGIIVLIILLYMIEMDDKIMVAITSSFLVYIIRIFVYFLENSEINSALKLGISNHFPEFIFYLVYITIYFIITIKNKNLNTLLFKLIICDFFC
;
A
#
# COMPACT_ATOMS: atom_id res chain seq x y z
N MET A 1 -1.97 -26.95 -1.06
CA MET A 1 -0.54 -27.01 -1.41
C MET A 1 0.06 -25.65 -1.10
N LYS A 2 0.94 -25.55 -0.10
CA LYS A 2 1.65 -24.30 0.18
C LYS A 2 2.60 -24.01 -0.97
N VAL A 3 2.24 -23.05 -1.83
CA VAL A 3 3.14 -22.59 -2.88
C VAL A 3 4.17 -21.70 -2.20
N LYS A 4 5.41 -22.19 -2.08
CA LYS A 4 6.54 -21.35 -1.65
C LYS A 4 6.55 -20.13 -2.56
N SER A 5 6.41 -18.94 -2.00
CA SER A 5 6.28 -17.75 -2.84
C SER A 5 7.57 -17.57 -3.62
N ASN A 6 7.46 -17.60 -4.95
CA ASN A 6 8.62 -17.33 -5.80
C ASN A 6 8.86 -15.82 -5.81
N LEU A 7 10.12 -15.41 -5.81
CA LEU A 7 10.54 -13.99 -5.83
C LEU A 7 9.82 -13.20 -6.94
N ASN A 8 9.55 -13.85 -8.08
CA ASN A 8 8.78 -13.29 -9.19
C ASN A 8 7.33 -12.92 -8.80
N GLN A 9 6.66 -13.75 -7.99
CA GLN A 9 5.30 -13.50 -7.54
C GLN A 9 5.26 -12.29 -6.59
N LEU A 10 6.25 -12.20 -5.71
CA LEU A 10 6.38 -11.10 -4.77
C LEU A 10 6.60 -9.77 -5.50
N ILE A 11 7.51 -9.74 -6.48
CA ILE A 11 7.76 -8.56 -7.31
C ILE A 11 6.51 -8.19 -8.12
N PHE A 12 5.82 -9.18 -8.69
CA PHE A 12 4.60 -8.95 -9.46
C PHE A 12 3.48 -8.31 -8.63
N ILE A 13 3.25 -8.81 -7.41
CA ILE A 13 2.29 -8.19 -6.49
C ILE A 13 2.72 -6.76 -6.14
N GLY A 14 4.02 -6.56 -5.85
CA GLY A 14 4.58 -5.24 -5.58
C GLY A 14 4.29 -4.25 -6.71
N PHE A 15 4.47 -4.65 -7.98
CA PHE A 15 4.15 -3.81 -9.13
C PHE A 15 2.65 -3.51 -9.26
N LEU A 16 1.78 -4.50 -9.06
CA LEU A 16 0.33 -4.27 -9.10
C LEU A 16 -0.10 -3.24 -8.06
N VAL A 17 0.41 -3.36 -6.84
CA VAL A 17 0.14 -2.42 -5.74
C VAL A 17 0.72 -1.04 -6.06
N MET A 18 1.95 -0.99 -6.58
CA MET A 18 2.64 0.24 -6.99
C MET A 18 1.82 1.03 -8.02
N PHE A 19 1.38 0.41 -9.11
CA PHE A 19 0.57 1.09 -10.12
C PHE A 19 -0.82 1.46 -9.59
N SER A 20 -1.45 0.57 -8.82
CA SER A 20 -2.76 0.84 -8.22
C SER A 20 -2.72 2.01 -7.22
N SER A 21 -1.58 2.24 -6.56
CA SER A 21 -1.40 3.32 -5.58
C SER A 21 -1.43 4.74 -6.17
N GLN A 22 -1.37 4.86 -7.50
CA GLN A 22 -1.51 6.14 -8.19
C GLN A 22 -2.97 6.61 -8.25
N ILE A 23 -3.91 5.71 -7.99
CA ILE A 23 -5.34 6.02 -7.96
C ILE A 23 -5.74 6.32 -6.51
N TYR A 24 -6.26 7.52 -6.30
CA TYR A 24 -6.88 7.90 -5.03
C TYR A 24 -8.40 7.90 -5.17
N ILE A 25 -9.07 7.25 -4.22
CA ILE A 25 -10.51 7.29 -4.10
C ILE A 25 -10.86 8.42 -3.13
N LYS A 26 -11.52 9.45 -3.65
CA LYS A 26 -12.05 10.56 -2.83
C LYS A 26 -13.37 10.12 -2.22
N LEU A 27 -13.43 10.06 -0.89
CA LEU A 27 -14.65 9.64 -0.18
C LEU A 27 -15.23 10.80 0.62
N PHE A 28 -16.41 11.27 0.21
CA PHE A 28 -17.37 12.15 0.91
C PHE A 28 -16.90 13.52 1.42
N VAL A 29 -15.60 13.73 1.71
CA VAL A 29 -15.02 14.94 2.29
C VAL A 29 -13.79 15.33 1.46
N ASN A 30 -13.60 16.63 1.23
CA ASN A 30 -12.62 17.19 0.28
C ASN A 30 -11.12 16.90 0.55
N HIS A 31 -10.79 16.16 1.61
CA HIS A 31 -9.40 15.85 1.98
C HIS A 31 -9.18 14.38 2.36
N PHE A 32 -10.18 13.52 2.18
CA PHE A 32 -10.08 12.11 2.53
C PHE A 32 -9.87 11.26 1.27
N ASN A 33 -8.60 10.90 1.05
CA ASN A 33 -8.15 10.17 -0.12
C ASN A 33 -7.63 8.80 0.30
N ILE A 34 -8.39 7.76 -0.01
CA ILE A 34 -7.95 6.39 0.21
C ILE A 34 -7.07 5.97 -0.97
N SER A 35 -5.85 5.50 -0.70
CA SER A 35 -5.00 4.91 -1.73
C SER A 35 -5.60 3.59 -2.20
N PHE A 36 -5.96 3.49 -3.47
CA PHE A 36 -6.48 2.25 -4.05
C PHE A 36 -5.45 1.10 -3.99
N GLY A 37 -4.16 1.44 -3.99
CA GLY A 37 -3.09 0.45 -3.82
C GLY A 37 -3.18 -0.31 -2.49
N ILE A 38 -3.64 0.33 -1.41
CA ILE A 38 -3.81 -0.34 -0.11
C ILE A 38 -4.95 -1.35 -0.18
N ILE A 39 -6.06 -0.99 -0.81
CA ILE A 39 -7.20 -1.89 -1.02
C ILE A 39 -6.74 -3.12 -1.81
N VAL A 40 -6.02 -2.90 -2.92
CA VAL A 40 -5.47 -3.99 -3.74
C VAL A 40 -4.51 -4.86 -2.94
N LEU A 41 -3.61 -4.27 -2.14
CA LEU A 41 -2.68 -5.01 -1.29
C LEU A 41 -3.43 -5.92 -0.31
N ILE A 42 -4.46 -5.41 0.36
CA ILE A 42 -5.28 -6.18 1.31
C ILE A 42 -5.98 -7.35 0.63
N ILE A 43 -6.59 -7.09 -0.54
CA ILE A 43 -7.27 -8.13 -1.31
C ILE A 43 -6.28 -9.23 -1.72
N LEU A 44 -5.09 -8.86 -2.21
CA LEU A 44 -4.07 -9.82 -2.62
C LEU A 44 -3.51 -10.61 -1.43
N LEU A 45 -3.23 -9.95 -0.30
CA LEU A 45 -2.78 -10.62 0.94
C LEU A 45 -3.84 -11.57 1.50
N TYR A 46 -5.12 -11.27 1.28
CA TYR A 46 -6.23 -12.12 1.70
C TYR A 46 -6.44 -13.31 0.76
N MET A 47 -6.50 -13.06 -0.55
CA MET A 47 -6.82 -14.08 -1.56
C MET A 47 -5.68 -15.07 -1.79
N ILE A 48 -4.43 -14.62 -1.67
CA ILE A 48 -3.27 -15.45 -1.96
C ILE A 48 -2.76 -16.08 -0.67
N GLU A 49 -2.77 -17.41 -0.63
CA GLU A 49 -2.09 -18.19 0.40
C GLU A 49 -0.57 -18.14 0.17
N MET A 50 0.07 -17.09 0.69
CA MET A 50 1.54 -16.95 0.70
C MET A 50 2.06 -17.10 2.12
N ASP A 51 3.21 -17.75 2.28
CA ASP A 51 3.91 -17.79 3.57
C ASP A 51 4.60 -16.43 3.86
N ASP A 52 5.13 -15.76 2.84
CA ASP A 52 5.94 -14.53 2.99
C ASP A 52 5.12 -13.22 2.88
N LYS A 53 3.93 -13.18 3.46
CA LYS A 53 3.02 -12.01 3.38
C LYS A 53 3.68 -10.72 3.86
N ILE A 54 4.52 -10.81 4.90
CA ILE A 54 5.26 -9.65 5.44
C ILE A 54 6.22 -9.10 4.38
N MET A 55 6.93 -9.98 3.66
CA MET A 55 7.90 -9.55 2.65
C MET A 55 7.20 -8.87 1.47
N VAL A 56 6.07 -9.42 1.00
CA VAL A 56 5.23 -8.79 -0.04
C VAL A 56 4.80 -7.39 0.37
N ALA A 57 4.45 -7.26 1.64
CA ALA A 57 3.92 -6.02 2.18
C ALA A 57 5.03 -4.94 2.28
N ILE A 58 6.22 -5.30 2.77
CA ILE A 58 7.39 -4.41 2.80
C ILE A 58 7.81 -3.99 1.39
N THR A 59 7.92 -4.93 0.45
CA THR A 59 8.33 -4.60 -0.92
C THR A 59 7.31 -3.75 -1.64
N SER A 60 6.02 -4.02 -1.46
CA SER A 60 4.93 -3.18 -2.00
C SER A 60 4.99 -1.77 -1.44
N SER A 61 5.17 -1.62 -0.12
CA SER A 61 5.28 -0.30 0.53
C SER A 61 6.46 0.51 -0.01
N PHE A 62 7.61 -0.15 -0.17
CA PHE A 62 8.81 0.46 -0.71
C PHE A 62 8.65 0.87 -2.18
N LEU A 63 8.06 0.02 -3.02
CA LEU A 63 7.81 0.33 -4.42
C LEU A 63 6.82 1.48 -4.58
N VAL A 64 5.76 1.51 -3.77
CA VAL A 64 4.79 2.64 -3.73
C VAL A 64 5.50 3.95 -3.39
N TYR A 65 6.37 3.94 -2.39
CA TYR A 65 7.15 5.12 -2.02
C TYR A 65 8.05 5.60 -3.17
N ILE A 66 8.79 4.68 -3.81
CA ILE A 66 9.67 5.01 -4.95
C ILE A 66 8.86 5.62 -6.11
N ILE A 67 7.76 4.99 -6.52
CA ILE A 67 7.01 5.46 -7.68
C ILE A 67 6.42 6.85 -7.42
N ARG A 68 6.04 7.18 -6.18
CA ARG A 68 5.50 8.49 -5.84
C ARG A 68 6.55 9.57 -5.86
N ILE A 69 7.75 9.30 -5.34
CA ILE A 69 8.89 10.20 -5.52
C ILE A 69 9.17 10.41 -7.01
N PHE A 70 9.13 9.34 -7.80
CA PHE A 70 9.37 9.41 -9.24
C PHE A 70 8.30 10.24 -9.98
N VAL A 71 7.02 10.04 -9.68
CA VAL A 71 5.94 10.84 -10.26
C VAL A 71 6.05 12.31 -9.83
N TYR A 72 6.30 12.58 -8.55
CA TYR A 72 6.52 13.94 -8.05
C TYR A 72 7.73 14.60 -8.74
N PHE A 73 8.80 13.84 -8.98
CA PHE A 73 9.95 14.32 -9.72
C PHE A 73 9.61 14.68 -11.16
N LEU A 74 8.79 13.87 -11.85
CA LEU A 74 8.37 14.15 -13.22
C LEU A 74 7.44 15.37 -13.35
N GLU A 75 6.65 15.65 -12.31
CA GLU A 75 5.73 16.80 -12.27
C GLU A 75 6.44 18.14 -12.02
N ASN A 76 7.67 18.13 -11.49
CA ASN A 76 8.38 19.33 -11.08
C ASN A 76 9.60 19.63 -11.97
N SER A 77 9.77 20.89 -12.37
CA SER A 77 10.85 21.32 -13.26
C SER A 77 12.23 21.41 -12.60
N GLU A 78 12.28 21.58 -11.28
CA GLU A 78 13.53 21.75 -10.53
C GLU A 78 14.01 20.43 -9.89
N ILE A 79 14.97 19.79 -10.54
CA ILE A 79 15.45 18.43 -10.20
C ILE A 79 15.90 18.28 -8.73
N ASN A 80 16.72 19.20 -8.24
CA ASN A 80 17.33 19.07 -6.91
C ASN A 80 16.35 19.37 -5.77
N SER A 81 15.44 20.33 -5.96
CA SER A 81 14.39 20.63 -4.98
C SER A 81 13.31 19.56 -5.01
N ALA A 82 12.91 19.09 -6.19
CA ALA A 82 11.88 18.07 -6.38
C ALA A 82 12.23 16.73 -5.71
N LEU A 83 13.48 16.25 -5.84
CA LEU A 83 13.90 15.01 -5.19
C LEU A 83 13.83 15.09 -3.67
N LYS A 84 14.36 16.18 -3.09
CA LYS A 84 14.38 16.38 -1.63
C LYS A 84 12.97 16.53 -1.07
N LEU A 85 12.12 17.31 -1.74
CA LEU A 85 10.72 17.49 -1.38
C LEU A 85 9.92 16.21 -1.54
N GLY A 86 10.10 15.47 -2.64
CA GLY A 86 9.41 14.21 -2.88
C GLY A 86 9.70 13.17 -1.78
N ILE A 87 10.97 13.03 -1.41
CA ILE A 87 11.40 12.16 -0.30
C ILE A 87 10.72 12.60 1.01
N SER A 88 10.79 13.88 1.37
CA SER A 88 10.23 14.37 2.62
C SER A 88 8.70 14.28 2.67
N ASN A 89 8.02 14.57 1.57
CA ASN A 89 6.56 14.67 1.51
C ASN A 89 5.89 13.29 1.43
N HIS A 90 6.53 12.31 0.77
CA HIS A 90 5.97 10.97 0.59
C HIS A 90 6.44 9.95 1.64
N PHE A 91 7.41 10.31 2.50
CA PHE A 91 7.86 9.41 3.58
C PHE A 91 6.73 8.97 4.54
N PRO A 92 5.78 9.84 4.95
CA PRO A 92 4.64 9.41 5.77
C PRO A 92 3.82 8.29 5.13
N GLU A 93 3.76 8.22 3.80
CA GLU A 93 2.97 7.23 3.08
C GLU A 93 3.60 5.85 3.14
N PHE A 94 4.93 5.78 3.15
CA PHE A 94 5.65 4.53 3.42
C PHE A 94 5.29 3.97 4.81
N ILE A 95 5.28 4.85 5.83
CA ILE A 95 4.87 4.49 7.19
C ILE A 95 3.41 4.04 7.20
N PHE A 96 2.54 4.77 6.51
CA PHE A 96 1.12 4.50 6.43
C PHE A 96 0.83 3.08 5.89
N TYR A 97 1.49 2.70 4.79
CA TYR A 97 1.38 1.35 4.25
C TYR A 97 1.83 0.28 5.27
N LEU A 98 2.96 0.49 5.96
CA LEU A 98 3.45 -0.45 6.98
C LEU A 98 2.50 -0.60 8.18
N VAL A 99 1.89 0.51 8.64
CA VAL A 99 0.90 0.49 9.72
C VAL A 99 -0.34 -0.30 9.28
N TYR A 100 -0.82 -0.08 8.05
CA TYR A 100 -1.95 -0.80 7.47
C TYR A 100 -1.75 -2.31 7.43
N ILE A 101 -0.55 -2.74 7.05
CA ILE A 101 -0.17 -4.15 7.00
C ILE A 101 -0.20 -4.74 8.42
N THR A 102 0.30 -4.00 9.40
CA THR A 102 0.30 -4.42 10.80
C THR A 102 -1.14 -4.58 11.32
N ILE A 103 -2.01 -3.61 11.04
CA ILE A 103 -3.44 -3.66 11.38
C ILE A 103 -4.11 -4.84 10.68
N TYR A 104 -3.82 -5.08 9.40
CA TYR A 104 -4.32 -6.23 8.64
C TYR A 104 -3.99 -7.55 9.34
N PHE A 105 -2.73 -7.76 9.75
CA PHE A 105 -2.33 -8.99 10.46
C PHE A 105 -3.06 -9.13 11.80
N ILE A 106 -3.18 -8.05 12.57
CA ILE A 106 -3.89 -8.07 13.85
C ILE A 106 -5.38 -8.46 13.67
N ILE A 107 -6.04 -7.91 12.65
CA ILE A 107 -7.46 -8.18 12.39
C ILE A 107 -7.67 -9.61 11.85
N THR A 108 -6.81 -10.06 10.93
CA THR A 108 -6.93 -11.39 10.29
C THR A 108 -6.63 -12.54 11.22
N ILE A 109 -5.88 -12.33 12.31
CA ILE A 109 -5.72 -13.32 13.39
C ILE A 109 -7.09 -13.68 14.01
N LYS A 110 -8.01 -12.72 14.12
CA LYS A 110 -9.30 -12.92 14.82
C LYS A 110 -10.47 -13.20 13.88
N ASN A 111 -10.45 -12.74 12.63
CA ASN A 111 -11.59 -12.88 11.71
C ASN A 111 -11.14 -12.93 10.25
N LYS A 112 -11.64 -13.93 9.51
CA LYS A 112 -11.33 -14.15 8.09
C LYS A 112 -12.37 -13.54 7.13
N ASN A 113 -13.36 -12.76 7.59
CA ASN A 113 -14.32 -12.17 6.65
C ASN A 113 -13.72 -10.94 5.93
N LEU A 114 -13.53 -11.03 4.61
CA LEU A 114 -12.98 -9.96 3.76
C LEU A 114 -13.81 -8.67 3.81
N ASN A 115 -15.14 -8.75 3.84
CA ASN A 115 -15.99 -7.54 3.88
C ASN A 115 -15.79 -6.78 5.20
N THR A 116 -15.73 -7.51 6.31
CA THR A 116 -15.46 -6.93 7.63
C THR A 116 -14.05 -6.35 7.71
N LEU A 117 -13.08 -7.02 7.09
CA LEU A 117 -11.69 -6.56 7.04
C LEU A 117 -11.55 -5.25 6.26
N LEU A 118 -12.11 -5.18 5.04
CA LEU A 118 -12.12 -3.97 4.23
C LEU A 118 -12.80 -2.82 4.96
N PHE A 119 -13.95 -3.05 5.59
CA PHE A 119 -14.68 -2.02 6.31
C PHE A 119 -13.86 -1.47 7.51
N LYS A 120 -13.22 -2.35 8.29
CA LYS A 120 -12.34 -1.93 9.39
C LYS A 120 -11.13 -1.14 8.91
N LEU A 121 -10.56 -1.52 7.76
CA LEU A 121 -9.39 -0.84 7.18
C LEU A 121 -9.76 0.52 6.58
N ILE A 122 -10.95 0.68 6.01
CA ILE A 122 -11.49 1.99 5.61
C ILE A 122 -11.71 2.88 6.83
N ILE A 123 -12.25 2.31 7.92
CA ILE A 123 -12.42 3.06 9.18
C ILE A 123 -11.07 3.48 9.76
N CYS A 124 -10.06 2.61 9.75
CA CYS A 124 -8.71 2.98 10.18
C CYS A 124 -8.16 4.17 9.39
N ASP A 125 -8.48 4.30 8.10
CA ASP A 125 -8.02 5.39 7.25
C ASP A 125 -8.57 6.73 7.77
N PHE A 126 -9.81 6.71 8.24
CA PHE A 126 -10.48 7.90 8.78
C PHE A 126 -9.88 8.39 10.09
N PHE A 127 -9.22 7.51 10.85
CA PHE A 127 -8.66 7.82 12.17
C PHE A 127 -7.13 7.97 12.17
N CYS A 128 -6.45 7.67 11.07
CA CYS A 128 -4.99 7.75 10.95
C CYS A 128 -4.52 9.02 10.22
#